data_AF-A0A699WJA1-F1
#
_entry.id   AF-A0A699WJA1-F1
#
_cell.length_a   1.000
_cell.length_b   1.000
_cell.length_c   1.000
_cell.angle_alpha   90.00
_cell.angle_beta   90.00
_cell.angle_gamma   90.00
#
_symmetry.space_group_name_H-M   'P 1'
#
loop_
_entity.id
_entity.type
_entity.pdbx_description
1 polymer ?
#
loop_
_entity_poly.entity_id
_entity_poly.type
_entity_poly.pdbx_seq_one_letter_code
_entity_poly.pdbx_strand_id
1 'polypeptide(L)'
;SLGLDEADSSKSTLDVYKEYFEKPFLEATATYYDNESKQFLAENSVVEYMKKAEARLEEEKERVPLYLLNEIMSPLMRTCEQSLITNHSQALREEFQILLDHDKQEDLGRMYKLLARIPEGLDPLRNRFETHVRKAGLQAVE
;
A
#
# COMPACT_ATOMS: atom_id res chain seq x y z
N SER A 1 1.70 4.38 35.53
CA SER A 1 0.79 5.53 35.47
C SER A 1 -0.38 5.16 34.57
N LEU A 2 -1.63 5.40 34.95
CA LEU A 2 -2.85 4.91 34.28
C LEU A 2 -3.23 5.70 33.01
N GLY A 3 -2.29 6.41 32.37
CA GLY A 3 -2.58 7.25 31.21
C GLY A 3 -3.47 8.47 31.53
N LEU A 4 -3.31 9.02 32.73
CA LEU A 4 -3.98 10.24 33.15
C LEU A 4 -2.93 11.36 33.19
N ASP A 5 -3.23 12.49 32.56
CA ASP A 5 -2.42 13.71 32.67
C ASP A 5 -2.53 14.23 34.11
N GLU A 6 -1.40 14.29 34.83
CA GLU A 6 -1.35 14.74 36.23
C GLU A 6 -1.74 16.23 36.39
N ALA A 7 -1.69 17.01 35.31
CA ALA A 7 -2.09 18.41 35.30
C ALA A 7 -3.57 18.63 34.91
N ASP A 8 -4.19 17.68 34.21
CA ASP A 8 -5.56 17.78 33.73
C ASP A 8 -6.22 16.41 33.55
N SER A 9 -6.88 15.93 34.60
CA SER A 9 -7.63 14.66 34.60
C SER A 9 -8.75 14.55 33.54
N SER A 10 -9.10 15.64 32.84
CA SER A 10 -10.05 15.62 31.72
C SER A 10 -9.42 15.28 30.37
N LYS A 11 -8.08 15.32 30.25
CA LYS A 11 -7.35 14.84 29.08
C LYS A 11 -7.08 13.35 29.21
N SER A 12 -7.83 12.55 28.43
CA SER A 12 -7.46 11.16 28.18
C SER A 12 -6.14 11.14 27.41
N THR A 13 -5.07 10.60 28.01
CA THR A 13 -3.87 10.27 27.25
C THR A 13 -4.03 8.86 26.71
N LEU A 14 -3.94 8.70 25.39
CA LEU A 14 -4.04 7.40 24.72
C LEU A 14 -2.77 6.55 24.90
N ASP A 15 -1.89 6.90 25.84
CA ASP A 15 -0.55 6.30 25.97
C ASP A 15 -0.61 4.81 26.29
N VAL A 16 -1.52 4.40 27.18
CA VAL A 16 -1.74 2.97 27.50
C VAL A 16 -2.26 2.22 26.29
N TYR A 17 -3.21 2.80 25.54
CA TYR A 17 -3.72 2.21 24.30
C TYR A 17 -2.61 2.08 23.26
N LYS A 18 -1.81 3.14 23.08
CA LYS A 18 -0.72 3.17 22.10
C LYS A 18 0.35 2.13 22.41
N GLU A 19 0.77 2.04 23.67
CA GLU A 19 1.87 1.15 24.08
C GLU A 19 1.45 -0.32 24.10
N TYR A 20 0.27 -0.64 24.65
CA TYR A 20 -0.12 -2.03 24.91
C TYR A 20 -1.05 -2.63 23.87
N PHE A 21 -1.70 -1.82 23.03
CA PHE A 21 -2.57 -2.29 21.96
C PHE A 21 -2.09 -1.87 20.58
N GLU A 22 -2.01 -0.56 20.30
CA GLU A 22 -1.73 -0.04 18.95
C GLU A 22 -0.41 -0.57 18.41
N LYS A 23 0.68 -0.43 19.16
CA LYS A 23 2.00 -0.85 18.72
C LYS A 23 2.09 -2.37 18.47
N PRO A 24 1.74 -3.27 19.43
CA PRO A 24 1.71 -4.70 19.15
C PRO A 24 0.78 -5.10 17.99
N PHE A 25 -0.36 -4.42 17.85
CA PHE A 25 -1.30 -4.67 16.76
C PHE A 25 -0.70 -4.31 15.39
N LEU A 26 -0.01 -3.17 15.28
CA LEU A 26 0.65 -2.74 14.05
C LEU A 26 1.84 -3.66 13.71
N GLU A 27 2.62 -4.09 14.71
CA GLU A 27 3.73 -5.05 14.52
C GLU A 27 3.23 -6.41 14.01
N ALA A 28 2.14 -6.92 14.59
CA ALA A 28 1.50 -8.15 14.14
C ALA A 28 0.92 -8.00 12.72
N THR A 29 0.31 -6.85 12.43
CA THR A 29 -0.24 -6.55 11.09
C THR A 29 0.85 -6.47 10.03
N ALA A 30 1.97 -5.81 10.33
CA ALA A 30 3.15 -5.75 9.45
C ALA A 30 3.68 -7.17 9.16
N THR A 31 3.87 -7.97 10.21
CA THR A 31 4.35 -9.36 10.07
C THR A 31 3.40 -10.21 9.24
N TYR A 32 2.09 -10.07 9.45
CA TYR A 32 1.07 -10.80 8.70
C TYR A 32 1.13 -10.44 7.21
N TYR A 33 1.08 -9.14 6.88
CA TYR A 33 1.05 -8.72 5.48
C TYR A 33 2.39 -8.91 4.77
N ASP A 34 3.52 -8.82 5.46
CA ASP A 34 4.82 -9.17 4.87
C ASP A 34 4.88 -10.65 4.47
N ASN A 35 4.35 -11.55 5.30
CA ASN A 35 4.32 -12.98 4.98
C ASN A 35 3.29 -13.30 3.88
N GLU A 36 2.06 -12.79 4.02
CA GLU A 36 1.00 -13.00 3.03
C GLU A 36 1.41 -12.47 1.66
N SER A 37 1.95 -11.24 1.60
CA SER A 37 2.33 -10.61 0.33
C SER A 37 3.45 -11.35 -0.38
N LYS A 38 4.51 -11.73 0.34
CA LYS A 38 5.64 -12.50 -0.22
C LYS A 38 5.18 -13.86 -0.74
N GLN A 39 4.39 -14.59 0.05
CA GLN A 39 3.88 -15.89 -0.36
C GLN A 39 2.98 -15.76 -1.59
N PHE A 40 2.01 -14.84 -1.55
CA PHE A 40 1.06 -14.69 -2.63
C PHE A 40 1.74 -14.27 -3.94
N LEU A 41 2.70 -13.34 -3.89
CA LEU A 41 3.44 -12.90 -5.06
C LEU A 41 4.36 -14.00 -5.64
N ALA A 42 4.85 -14.92 -4.80
CA ALA A 42 5.64 -16.07 -5.27
C ALA A 42 4.79 -17.13 -6.00
N GLU A 43 3.50 -17.22 -5.67
CA GLU A 43 2.59 -18.25 -6.18
C GLU A 43 1.67 -17.74 -7.31
N ASN A 44 1.57 -16.41 -7.49
CA ASN A 44 0.59 -15.78 -8.39
C ASN A 44 1.23 -14.68 -9.25
N SER A 45 0.49 -14.21 -10.27
CA SER A 45 0.95 -13.09 -11.10
C SER A 45 0.92 -11.77 -10.34
N VAL A 46 1.73 -10.81 -10.81
CA VAL A 46 1.75 -9.44 -10.27
C VAL A 46 0.36 -8.78 -10.38
N VAL A 47 -0.40 -9.08 -11.44
CA VAL A 47 -1.76 -8.55 -11.63
C VAL A 47 -2.72 -9.07 -10.56
N GLU A 48 -2.71 -10.37 -10.28
CA GLU A 48 -3.55 -10.94 -9.21
C GLU A 48 -3.12 -10.43 -7.84
N TYR A 49 -1.82 -10.24 -7.62
CA TYR A 49 -1.30 -9.61 -6.43
C TYR A 49 -1.83 -8.17 -6.26
N MET A 50 -1.82 -7.34 -7.31
CA MET A 50 -2.35 -5.97 -7.25
C MET A 50 -3.83 -5.94 -6.85
N LYS A 51 -4.65 -6.85 -7.38
CA LYS A 51 -6.06 -6.97 -7.02
C LYS A 51 -6.22 -7.33 -5.54
N LYS A 52 -5.42 -8.28 -5.04
CA LYS A 52 -5.44 -8.68 -3.64
C LYS A 52 -4.96 -7.55 -2.72
N ALA A 53 -3.91 -6.83 -3.09
CA ALA A 53 -3.41 -5.69 -2.32
C ALA A 53 -4.46 -4.57 -2.21
N GLU A 54 -5.17 -4.25 -3.30
CA GLU A 54 -6.27 -3.30 -3.30
C GLU A 54 -7.41 -3.73 -2.36
N ALA A 55 -7.80 -5.00 -2.42
CA ALA A 55 -8.83 -5.56 -1.52
C ALA A 55 -8.41 -5.50 -0.04
N ARG A 56 -7.18 -5.92 0.30
CA ARG A 56 -6.67 -5.87 1.68
C ARG A 56 -6.63 -4.46 2.25
N LEU A 57 -6.24 -3.48 1.45
CA LEU A 57 -6.20 -2.08 1.90
C LEU A 57 -7.60 -1.54 2.21
N GLU A 58 -8.61 -1.89 1.42
CA GLU A 58 -9.98 -1.47 1.71
C GLU A 58 -10.56 -2.23 2.91
N GLU A 59 -10.31 -3.53 3.02
CA GLU A 59 -10.70 -4.33 4.20
C GLU A 59 -10.16 -3.71 5.50
N GLU A 60 -8.88 -3.33 5.53
CA GLU A 60 -8.25 -2.70 6.69
C GLU A 60 -8.87 -1.35 7.05
N LYS A 61 -9.19 -0.56 6.03
CA LYS A 61 -9.83 0.74 6.19
C LYS A 61 -11.27 0.61 6.69
N GLU A 62 -12.03 -0.37 6.20
CA GLU A 62 -13.39 -0.66 6.68
C GLU A 62 -13.39 -1.26 8.09
N ARG A 63 -12.32 -1.96 8.47
CA ARG A 63 -12.16 -2.61 9.78
C ARG A 63 -12.04 -1.62 10.93
N VAL A 64 -11.36 -0.50 10.73
CA VAL A 64 -11.13 0.51 11.78
C VAL A 64 -12.43 1.02 12.42
N PRO A 65 -13.41 1.58 11.68
CA PRO A 65 -14.61 2.14 12.28
C PRO A 65 -15.52 1.11 12.96
N LEU A 66 -15.32 -0.19 12.73
CA LEU A 66 -16.14 -1.24 13.33
C LEU A 66 -15.80 -1.48 14.80
N TYR A 67 -14.52 -1.39 15.19
CA TYR A 67 -14.11 -1.75 16.55
C TYR A 67 -12.76 -1.18 17.03
N LEU A 68 -12.10 -0.30 16.26
CA LEU A 68 -10.83 0.32 16.66
C LEU A 68 -11.00 1.81 16.91
N LEU A 69 -10.08 2.39 17.69
CA LEU A 69 -9.99 3.85 17.83
C LEU A 69 -9.51 4.46 16.50
N ASN A 70 -10.19 5.51 16.03
CA ASN A 70 -9.92 6.13 14.73
C ASN A 70 -8.47 6.62 14.57
N GLU A 71 -7.81 6.94 15.67
CA GLU A 71 -6.41 7.36 15.74
C GLU A 71 -5.45 6.32 15.12
N ILE A 72 -5.81 5.03 15.11
CA ILE A 72 -5.00 3.97 14.50
C ILE A 72 -5.07 3.96 12.97
N MET A 73 -6.06 4.62 12.36
CA MET A 73 -6.28 4.57 10.90
C MET A 73 -5.02 4.96 10.13
N SER A 74 -4.44 6.12 10.44
CA SER A 74 -3.25 6.59 9.73
C SER A 74 -2.03 5.68 9.89
N PRO A 75 -1.62 5.26 11.11
CA PRO A 75 -0.48 4.36 11.25
C PRO A 75 -0.76 2.96 10.67
N LEU A 76 -2.00 2.45 10.78
CA LEU A 76 -2.40 1.17 10.19
C LEU A 76 -2.28 1.19 8.66
N MET A 77 -2.83 2.22 8.01
CA MET A 77 -2.74 2.35 6.55
C MET A 77 -1.28 2.46 6.10
N ARG A 78 -0.45 3.22 6.82
CA ARG A 78 0.99 3.31 6.52
C ARG A 78 1.69 1.96 6.64
N THR A 79 1.38 1.19 7.68
CA THR A 79 1.92 -0.17 7.85
C THR A 79 1.51 -1.08 6.69
N CYS A 80 0.23 -1.05 6.30
CA CYS A 80 -0.25 -1.85 5.18
C CYS A 80 0.36 -1.42 3.84
N GLU A 81 0.46 -0.11 3.58
CA GLU A 81 1.11 0.43 2.37
C GLU A 81 2.60 0.05 2.30
N GLN A 82 3.30 0.04 3.44
CA GLN A 82 4.68 -0.42 3.50
C GLN A 82 4.80 -1.90 3.11
N SER A 83 4.01 -2.78 3.72
CA SER A 83 4.09 -4.23 3.49
C SER A 83 3.52 -4.67 2.15
N LEU A 84 2.44 -4.04 1.66
CA LEU A 84 1.71 -4.43 0.45
C LEU A 84 2.12 -3.65 -0.81
N ILE A 85 2.84 -2.53 -0.68
CA ILE A 85 3.19 -1.70 -1.84
C ILE A 85 4.68 -1.38 -1.84
N THR A 86 5.19 -0.71 -0.80
CA THR A 86 6.59 -0.24 -0.80
C THR A 86 7.57 -1.41 -0.96
N ASN A 87 7.40 -2.46 -0.16
CA ASN A 87 8.27 -3.65 -0.16
C ASN A 87 8.28 -4.40 -1.50
N HIS A 88 7.22 -4.27 -2.31
CA HIS A 88 7.05 -4.97 -3.59
C HIS A 88 7.05 -4.03 -4.80
N SER A 89 7.36 -2.76 -4.59
CA SER A 89 7.28 -1.71 -5.61
C SER A 89 8.13 -2.01 -6.84
N GLN A 90 9.27 -2.68 -6.68
CA GLN A 90 10.10 -3.11 -7.79
C GLN A 90 9.38 -4.11 -8.70
N ALA A 91 8.76 -5.15 -8.14
CA ALA A 91 8.02 -6.15 -8.90
C ALA A 91 6.84 -5.53 -9.66
N LEU A 92 6.11 -4.61 -9.01
CA LEU A 92 5.05 -3.83 -9.67
C LEU A 92 5.61 -3.04 -10.86
N ARG A 93 6.73 -2.32 -10.66
CA ARG A 93 7.36 -1.52 -11.72
C ARG A 93 7.82 -2.40 -12.88
N GLU A 94 8.40 -3.57 -12.62
CA GLU A 94 8.85 -4.51 -13.65
C GLU A 94 7.70 -4.98 -14.55
N GLU A 95 6.53 -5.24 -13.98
CA GLU A 95 5.32 -5.62 -14.72
C GLU A 95 4.76 -4.49 -15.60
N PHE A 96 5.03 -3.22 -15.27
CA PHE A 96 4.46 -2.05 -15.96
C PHE A 96 4.67 -2.07 -17.49
N GLN A 97 5.86 -2.50 -17.96
CA GLN A 97 6.14 -2.52 -19.40
C GLN A 97 5.29 -3.56 -20.12
N ILE A 98 5.10 -4.73 -19.51
CA ILE A 98 4.28 -5.82 -20.05
C ILE A 98 2.82 -5.36 -20.18
N LEU A 99 2.31 -4.65 -19.17
CA LEU A 99 0.95 -4.11 -19.20
C LEU A 99 0.76 -3.03 -20.27
N LEU A 100 1.78 -2.19 -20.50
CA LEU A 100 1.77 -1.20 -21.57
C LEU A 100 1.77 -1.85 -22.95
N ASP A 101 2.68 -2.80 -23.18
CA ASP A 101 2.84 -3.46 -24.47
C ASP A 101 1.59 -4.29 -24.86
N HIS A 102 0.79 -4.71 -23.88
CA HIS A 102 -0.45 -5.46 -24.08
C HIS A 102 -1.74 -4.63 -23.89
N ASP A 103 -1.63 -3.29 -23.83
CA ASP A 103 -2.76 -2.36 -23.67
C ASP A 103 -3.70 -2.70 -22.50
N LYS A 104 -3.16 -3.20 -21.38
CA LYS A 104 -3.91 -3.60 -20.18
C LYS A 104 -4.30 -2.40 -19.32
N GLN A 105 -5.15 -1.52 -19.86
CA GLN A 105 -5.49 -0.22 -19.27
C GLN A 105 -6.06 -0.31 -17.84
N GLU A 106 -6.90 -1.31 -17.55
CA GLU A 106 -7.47 -1.47 -16.20
C GLU A 106 -6.37 -1.79 -15.17
N ASP A 107 -5.46 -2.71 -15.51
CA ASP A 107 -4.37 -3.13 -14.63
C ASP A 107 -3.33 -2.02 -14.46
N LEU A 108 -3.07 -1.23 -15.52
CA LEU A 108 -2.26 -0.01 -15.45
C LEU A 108 -2.87 1.03 -14.50
N GLY A 109 -4.20 1.23 -14.57
CA GLY A 109 -4.92 2.10 -13.67
C GLY A 109 -4.81 1.66 -12.21
N ARG A 110 -4.89 0.34 -11.96
CA ARG A 110 -4.71 -0.24 -10.62
C ARG A 110 -3.28 -0.04 -10.12
N MET A 111 -2.28 -0.32 -10.95
CA MET A 111 -0.87 -0.10 -10.61
C MET A 111 -0.59 1.36 -10.26
N TYR A 112 -1.14 2.30 -11.02
CA TYR A 112 -1.03 3.73 -10.74
C TYR A 112 -1.63 4.07 -9.37
N LYS A 113 -2.87 3.62 -9.07
CA LYS A 113 -3.53 3.89 -7.78
C LYS A 113 -2.74 3.35 -6.60
N LEU A 114 -2.14 2.17 -6.74
CA LEU A 114 -1.31 1.57 -5.68
C LEU A 114 -0.02 2.36 -5.48
N LEU A 115 0.76 2.59 -6.55
CA LEU A 115 2.04 3.30 -6.45
C LEU A 115 1.90 4.79 -6.11
N ALA A 116 0.74 5.41 -6.37
CA ALA A 116 0.44 6.78 -5.96
C ALA A 116 0.35 6.95 -4.42
N ARG A 117 0.19 5.86 -3.67
CA ARG A 117 0.11 5.87 -2.20
C ARG A 117 1.47 6.01 -1.52
N ILE A 118 2.55 5.67 -2.22
CA ILE A 118 3.90 5.70 -1.65
C ILE A 118 4.70 6.90 -2.18
N PRO A 119 5.58 7.51 -1.35
CA PRO A 119 6.47 8.57 -1.81
C PRO A 119 7.32 8.10 -2.99
N GLU A 120 7.45 8.94 -4.03
CA GLU A 120 8.26 8.65 -5.23
C GLU A 120 7.85 7.35 -5.98
N GLY A 121 6.65 6.83 -5.72
CA GLY A 121 6.18 5.58 -6.33
C GLY A 121 6.02 5.67 -7.85
N LEU A 122 5.62 6.85 -8.35
CA LEU A 122 5.22 7.10 -9.73
C LEU A 122 6.34 7.60 -10.65
N ASP A 123 7.45 8.11 -10.10
CA ASP A 123 8.51 8.73 -10.92
C ASP A 123 9.10 7.75 -11.95
N PRO A 124 9.38 6.48 -11.60
CA PRO A 124 9.85 5.49 -12.59
C PRO A 124 8.80 5.18 -13.66
N LEU A 125 7.51 5.19 -13.31
CA LEU A 125 6.42 4.92 -14.25
C LEU A 125 6.30 6.04 -15.27
N ARG A 126 6.46 7.30 -14.85
CA ARG A 126 6.42 8.46 -15.74
C ARG A 126 7.49 8.35 -16.83
N ASN A 127 8.73 8.06 -16.44
CA ASN A 127 9.86 7.93 -17.38
C ASN A 127 9.65 6.76 -18.37
N ARG A 128 9.15 5.60 -17.88
CA ARG A 128 8.85 4.44 -18.72
C ARG A 128 7.73 4.73 -19.71
N PHE A 129 6.65 5.38 -19.26
CA PHE A 129 5.52 5.74 -20.10
C PHE A 129 5.93 6.74 -21.19
N GLU A 130 6.68 7.79 -20.85
CA GLU A 130 7.21 8.76 -21.84
C GLU A 130 8.03 8.05 -22.93
N THR A 131 8.91 7.15 -22.52
CA THR A 131 9.76 6.38 -23.45
C THR A 131 8.93 5.50 -24.38
N HIS A 132 7.93 4.80 -23.82
CA HIS A 132 7.04 3.93 -24.60
C HIS A 132 6.23 4.74 -25.62
N VAL A 133 5.60 5.85 -25.21
CA VAL A 133 4.81 6.72 -26.11
C VAL A 133 5.70 7.32 -27.21
N ARG A 134 6.91 7.76 -26.89
CA ARG A 134 7.85 8.28 -27.89
C ARG A 134 8.22 7.21 -28.92
N LYS A 135 8.51 5.99 -28.47
CA LYS A 135 8.84 4.86 -29.36
C LYS A 135 7.66 4.49 -30.25
N ALA A 136 6.47 4.32 -29.68
CA ALA A 136 5.26 4.00 -30.43
C ALA A 136 4.91 5.10 -31.45
N GLY A 137 5.06 6.37 -31.06
CA GLY A 137 4.83 7.52 -31.94
C GLY A 137 5.79 7.57 -33.13
N LEU A 138 7.08 7.25 -32.92
CA LEU A 138 8.05 7.15 -34.02
C LEU A 138 7.70 6.00 -34.98
N GLN A 139 7.35 4.83 -34.45
CA GLN A 139 6.98 3.66 -35.25
C GLN A 139 5.68 3.84 -36.06
N ALA A 140 4.79 4.74 -35.65
CA ALA A 140 3.54 5.00 -36.36
C ALA A 140 3.70 5.99 -37.55
N VAL A 141 4.82 6.71 -37.62
CA VAL A 141 5.10 7.71 -38.66
C VAL A 141 6.04 7.16 -39.75
N GLU A 142 6.79 6.09 -39.46
CA GLU A 142 7.50 5.27 -40.46
C GLU A 142 6.56 4.31 -41.19
#